data_AF-A0A1J3JBB3-F1
#
_entry.id   AF-A0A1J3JBB3-F1
#
_cell.length_a   1.000
_cell.length_b   1.000
_cell.length_c   1.000
_cell.angle_alpha   90.00
_cell.angle_beta   90.00
_cell.angle_gamma   90.00
#
_symmetry.space_group_name_H-M   'P 1'
#
loop_
_entity.id
_entity.type
_entity.pdbx_description
1 polymer ?
#
loop_
_entity_poly.entity_id
_entity_poly.type
_entity_poly.pdbx_seq_one_letter_code
_entity_poly.pdbx_strand_id
1 'polypeptide(L)'
;VNHCGSGSMWESLVSDCQIVFIPQAGDQVLTTRLFSEDLQVSVKVQREDAGWFSKESLRDAVKTVMDKDSEIGNLVKRNHKKL
;
A
#
# COMPACT_ATOMS: atom_id res chain seq x y z
N VAL A 1 3.39 -6.87 0.96
CA VAL A 1 2.85 -6.62 -0.40
C VAL A 1 1.69 -7.57 -0.61
N ASN A 2 0.49 -7.09 -0.92
CA ASN A 2 -0.65 -7.98 -1.19
C ASN A 2 -1.57 -7.43 -2.30
N HIS A 3 -2.42 -8.32 -2.82
CA HIS A 3 -3.29 -8.05 -3.97
C HIS A 3 -4.60 -7.34 -3.61
N CYS A 4 -4.77 -6.85 -2.37
CA CYS A 4 -5.98 -6.15 -1.91
C CYS A 4 -7.19 -7.06 -1.62
N GLY A 5 -6.97 -8.35 -1.34
CA GLY A 5 -8.01 -9.21 -0.78
C GLY A 5 -8.42 -8.76 0.63
N SER A 6 -9.72 -8.77 0.93
CA SER A 6 -10.27 -8.22 2.19
C SER A 6 -9.60 -8.78 3.45
N GLY A 7 -9.45 -10.11 3.54
CA GLY A 7 -8.76 -10.75 4.67
C GLY A 7 -7.34 -10.24 4.85
N SER A 8 -6.53 -10.27 3.80
CA SER A 8 -5.14 -9.80 3.84
C SER A 8 -5.00 -8.31 4.14
N MET A 9 -5.98 -7.47 3.76
CA MET A 9 -5.98 -6.06 4.13
C MET A 9 -6.13 -5.88 5.64
N TRP A 10 -7.12 -6.54 6.25
CA TRP A 10 -7.37 -6.46 7.68
C TRP A 10 -6.26 -7.11 8.49
N GLU A 11 -5.77 -8.28 8.08
CA GLU A 11 -4.62 -8.95 8.68
C GLU A 11 -3.37 -8.05 8.66
N SER A 12 -3.13 -7.37 7.53
CA SER A 12 -2.00 -6.44 7.43
C SER A 12 -2.19 -5.23 8.36
N LEU A 13 -3.43 -4.74 8.52
CA LEU A 13 -3.76 -3.58 9.37
C LEU A 13 -3.58 -3.86 10.87
N VAL A 14 -3.81 -5.10 11.31
CA VAL A 14 -3.67 -5.49 12.73
C VAL A 14 -2.29 -6.07 13.05
N SER A 15 -1.41 -6.15 12.06
CA SER A 15 -0.05 -6.70 12.20
C SER A 15 1.00 -5.58 12.16
N ASP A 16 2.11 -5.75 12.88
CA ASP A 16 3.25 -4.82 12.77
C ASP A 16 4.01 -5.03 11.44
N CYS A 17 3.49 -4.43 10.36
CA CYS A 17 4.06 -4.53 9.03
C CYS A 17 3.97 -3.22 8.24
N GLN A 18 4.65 -3.19 7.08
CA GLN A 18 4.52 -2.13 6.08
C GLN A 18 3.67 -2.64 4.92
N ILE A 19 2.72 -1.82 4.47
CA ILE A 19 1.67 -2.25 3.55
C ILE A 19 1.90 -1.65 2.16
N VAL A 20 1.99 -2.53 1.16
CA VAL A 20 2.03 -2.17 -0.27
C VAL A 20 0.92 -2.91 -0.99
N PHE A 21 0.11 -2.16 -1.73
CA PHE A 21 -1.08 -2.65 -2.41
C PHE A 21 -0.92 -2.73 -3.92
N ILE A 22 -1.41 -3.85 -4.47
CA ILE A 22 -1.51 -4.10 -5.91
C ILE A 22 -2.95 -4.51 -6.22
N PRO A 23 -3.91 -3.57 -6.28
CA PRO A 23 -5.31 -3.90 -6.55
C PRO A 23 -5.44 -4.56 -7.92
N GLN A 24 -6.17 -5.67 -8.01
CA GLN A 24 -6.39 -6.46 -9.24
C GLN A 24 -7.83 -6.39 -9.74
N ALA A 25 -8.79 -6.20 -8.84
CA ALA A 25 -10.21 -6.18 -9.15
C ALA A 25 -10.85 -4.83 -8.80
N GLY A 26 -11.97 -4.50 -9.46
CA GLY A 26 -12.62 -3.19 -9.34
C GLY A 26 -13.20 -2.92 -7.94
N ASP A 27 -13.71 -3.95 -7.28
CA ASP A 27 -14.22 -3.90 -5.90
C ASP A 27 -13.12 -3.56 -4.88
N GLN A 28 -11.86 -3.88 -5.18
CA GLN A 28 -10.72 -3.58 -4.33
C GLN A 28 -10.31 -2.10 -4.37
N VAL A 29 -10.68 -1.37 -5.42
CA VAL A 29 -10.21 0.01 -5.68
C VAL A 29 -10.62 0.96 -4.56
N LEU A 30 -11.87 0.89 -4.10
CA LEU A 30 -12.38 1.77 -3.05
C LEU A 30 -11.69 1.49 -1.71
N THR A 31 -11.50 0.23 -1.36
CA THR A 31 -10.83 -0.14 -0.10
C THR A 31 -9.33 0.18 -0.15
N THR A 32 -8.67 -0.02 -1.29
CA THR A 32 -7.27 0.44 -1.47
C THR A 32 -7.17 1.95 -1.31
N ARG A 33 -8.13 2.71 -1.86
CA ARG A 33 -8.17 4.16 -1.72
C ARG A 33 -8.30 4.57 -0.25
N LEU A 34 -9.24 3.96 0.48
CA LEU A 34 -9.42 4.18 1.91
C LEU A 34 -8.10 4.02 2.69
N PHE A 35 -7.34 2.95 2.41
CA PHE A 35 -6.10 2.69 3.15
C PHE A 35 -4.91 3.55 2.69
N SER A 36 -4.80 3.85 1.39
CA SER A 36 -3.63 4.56 0.85
C SER A 36 -3.79 6.08 0.86
N GLU A 37 -5.00 6.59 0.63
CA GLU A 37 -5.28 8.02 0.51
C GLU A 37 -5.89 8.60 1.80
N ASP A 38 -6.93 7.95 2.36
CA ASP A 38 -7.66 8.52 3.50
C ASP A 38 -6.95 8.22 4.83
N LEU A 39 -6.67 6.94 5.11
CA LEU A 39 -5.96 6.52 6.33
C LEU A 39 -4.45 6.72 6.23
N GLN A 40 -3.93 6.76 5.00
CA GLN A 40 -2.50 6.88 4.71
C GLN A 40 -1.65 5.87 5.51
N VAL A 41 -2.03 4.59 5.51
CA VAL A 41 -1.32 3.49 6.20
C VAL A 41 -0.62 2.53 5.24
N SER A 42 -0.74 2.79 3.94
CA SER A 42 -0.22 1.92 2.88
C SER A 42 0.22 2.74 1.67
N VAL A 43 1.00 2.11 0.78
CA VAL A 43 1.35 2.67 -0.54
C VAL A 43 0.76 1.80 -1.64
N LYS A 44 0.14 2.43 -2.63
CA LYS A 44 -0.37 1.76 -3.84
C LYS A 44 0.73 1.73 -4.91
N VAL A 45 0.92 0.58 -5.55
CA VAL A 45 1.81 0.46 -6.72
C VAL A 45 1.22 1.24 -7.89
N GLN A 46 2.04 2.10 -8.50
CA GLN A 46 1.62 2.86 -9.66
C GLN A 46 1.49 1.97 -10.90
N ARG A 47 0.39 2.19 -11.63
CA ARG A 47 0.05 1.52 -12.88
C ARG A 47 0.06 2.52 -14.02
N GLU A 48 0.40 2.05 -15.21
CA GLU A 48 0.27 2.76 -16.47
C GLU A 48 -1.21 2.84 -16.90
N ASP A 49 -1.52 3.69 -17.87
CA ASP A 49 -2.89 3.84 -18.40
C ASP A 49 -3.45 2.53 -18.97
N ALA A 50 -2.58 1.65 -19.48
CA ALA A 50 -2.92 0.31 -19.94
C ALA A 50 -3.28 -0.67 -18.80
N GLY A 51 -3.18 -0.23 -17.54
CA GLY A 51 -3.45 -1.02 -16.35
C GLY A 51 -2.29 -1.90 -15.89
N TRP A 52 -1.19 -1.99 -16.64
CA TRP A 52 0.00 -2.74 -16.24
C TRP A 52 0.83 -1.98 -15.20
N PHE A 53 1.62 -2.70 -14.39
CA PHE A 53 2.65 -2.11 -13.55
C PHE A 53 4.01 -2.71 -13.92
N SER A 54 5.05 -1.89 -13.85
CA SER A 54 6.41 -2.32 -14.14
C SER A 54 7.09 -2.90 -12.90
N LYS A 55 8.20 -3.60 -13.12
CA LYS A 55 9.06 -4.06 -12.02
C LYS A 55 9.58 -2.87 -11.22
N GLU A 56 9.87 -1.76 -11.89
CA GLU A 56 10.38 -0.52 -11.32
C GLU A 56 9.34 0.12 -10.41
N SER A 57 8.08 0.22 -10.84
CA SER A 57 7.03 0.82 -9.99
C SER A 57 6.76 -0.01 -8.73
N LEU A 58 6.82 -1.35 -8.84
CA LEU A 58 6.75 -2.22 -7.67
C LEU A 58 7.97 -2.05 -6.75
N ARG A 59 9.18 -2.04 -7.30
CA ARG A 59 10.43 -1.83 -6.56
C ARG A 59 10.38 -0.51 -5.79
N ASP A 60 9.96 0.55 -6.46
CA ASP A 60 9.97 1.90 -5.89
C ASP A 60 8.93 2.01 -4.77
N ALA A 61 7.73 1.46 -4.94
CA ALA A 61 6.73 1.40 -3.86
C ALA A 61 7.23 0.63 -2.62
N VAL A 62 7.89 -0.53 -2.83
CA VAL A 62 8.51 -1.30 -1.75
C VAL A 62 9.62 -0.49 -1.09
N LYS A 63 10.49 0.13 -1.87
CA LYS A 63 11.58 0.96 -1.34
C LYS A 63 11.03 2.12 -0.51
N THR A 64 9.98 2.80 -0.99
CA THR A 64 9.34 3.92 -0.26
C THR A 64 8.88 3.52 1.14
N VAL A 65 8.27 2.34 1.32
CA VAL A 65 7.79 1.94 2.66
C VAL A 65 8.88 1.38 3.56
N MET A 66 9.99 0.88 2.98
CA MET A 66 11.08 0.24 3.72
C MET A 66 12.24 1.19 4.06
N ASP A 67 12.42 2.25 3.28
CA ASP A 67 13.49 3.23 3.47
C ASP A 67 13.22 4.08 4.72
N LYS A 68 14.19 4.11 5.64
CA LYS A 68 14.10 4.81 6.93
C LYS A 68 14.10 6.32 6.77
N ASP A 69 14.68 6.82 5.68
CA ASP A 69 14.73 8.25 5.38
C ASP A 69 13.55 8.69 4.52
N SER A 70 12.66 7.76 4.12
CA SER A 70 11.45 8.10 3.37
C SER A 70 10.44 8.81 4.25
N GLU A 71 10.08 10.05 3.89
CA GLU A 71 9.00 10.79 4.53
C GLU A 71 7.67 10.03 4.45
N ILE A 72 7.35 9.47 3.27
CA ILE A 72 6.14 8.69 3.04
C ILE A 72 6.18 7.40 3.87
N GLY A 73 7.29 6.66 3.84
CA GLY A 73 7.46 5.44 4.64
C GLY A 73 7.25 5.70 6.14
N ASN A 74 7.82 6.80 6.65
CA ASN A 74 7.67 7.21 8.03
C ASN A 74 6.26 7.72 8.38
N LEU A 75 5.55 8.34 7.43
CA LEU A 75 4.15 8.73 7.58
C LEU A 75 3.27 7.49 7.71
N VAL A 76 3.33 6.58 6.73
CA VAL A 76 2.45 5.41 6.71
C VAL A 76 2.69 4.49 7.90
N LYS A 77 3.95 4.34 8.33
CA LYS A 77 4.30 3.57 9.52
C LYS A 77 3.77 4.21 10.81
N ARG A 78 3.83 5.54 10.94
CA ARG A 78 3.27 6.23 12.12
C ARG A 78 1.76 6.14 12.17
N ASN A 79 1.09 6.27 11.04
CA ASN A 79 -0.37 6.18 10.97
C ASN A 79 -0.83 4.74 11.28
N HIS A 80 -0.15 3.75 10.72
CA HIS A 80 -0.46 2.34 10.98
C HIS A 80 -0.38 1.99 12.46
N LYS A 81 0.62 2.51 13.20
CA LYS A 81 0.76 2.31 14.65
C LYS A 81 -0.32 2.96 15.52
N LYS A 82 -1.15 3.84 14.97
CA LYS A 82 -2.21 4.55 15.70
C LYS A 82 -3.59 3.92 15.53
N LEU A 83 -3.72 2.98 14.61
CA LEU A 83 -4.94 2.20 14.37
C LEU A 83 -4.84 0.86 15.12
#